data_AF-A0A9X1FQC3-F1
#
_entry.id   AF-A0A9X1FQC3-F1
#
_cell.length_a   1.000
_cell.length_b   1.000
_cell.length_c   1.000
_cell.angle_alpha   90.00
_cell.angle_beta   90.00
_cell.angle_gamma   90.00
#
_symmetry.space_group_name_H-M   'P 1'
#
loop_
_entity.id
_entity.type
_entity.pdbx_description
1 polymer ?
#
loop_
_entity_poly.entity_id
_entity_poly.type
_entity_poly.pdbx_seq_one_letter_code
_entity_poly.pdbx_strand_id
1 'polypeptide(L)' 'MVYNHELDKRGVEIIYDAVRKYSYPICFNFPAGHIKDNRALVMEQKTTLQITPTTVQFF' A
#
# COMPACT_ATOMS: atom_id res chain seq x y z
N MET A 1 -17.21 9.13 17.17
CA MET A 1 -17.24 8.08 16.13
C MET A 1 -15.83 7.91 15.61
N VAL A 2 -15.11 6.90 16.09
CA VAL A 2 -13.78 6.55 15.58
C VAL A 2 -14.03 5.65 14.37
N TYR A 3 -13.89 6.20 13.16
CA TYR A 3 -14.00 5.41 11.93
C TYR A 3 -12.70 4.60 11.78
N ASN A 4 -12.70 3.36 12.25
CA ASN A 4 -11.55 2.46 12.07
C ASN A 4 -11.62 1.83 10.67
N HIS A 5 -11.29 2.61 9.63
CA HIS A 5 -11.20 2.15 8.23
C HIS A 5 -9.74 1.81 7.90
N GLU A 6 -9.13 0.94 8.70
CA GLU A 6 -8.05 0.09 8.19
C GLU A 6 -8.61 -0.59 6.94
N LEU A 7 -7.87 -0.61 5.82
CA LEU A 7 -8.32 -1.19 4.55
C LEU A 7 -9.08 -2.49 4.83
N ASP A 8 -10.40 -2.47 4.64
CA ASP A 8 -11.22 -3.66 4.82
C ASP A 8 -10.60 -4.78 3.97
N LYS A 9 -10.61 -6.02 4.45
CA LYS A 9 -10.06 -7.18 3.72
C LYS A 9 -10.59 -7.23 2.28
N ARG A 10 -11.83 -6.77 2.09
CA ARG A 10 -12.48 -6.59 0.78
C ARG A 10 -11.75 -5.63 -0.15
N GLY A 11 -11.18 -4.54 0.35
CA GLY A 11 -10.44 -3.56 -0.45
C GLY A 11 -9.17 -4.16 -1.07
N VAL A 12 -8.44 -4.97 -0.30
CA VAL A 12 -7.25 -5.69 -0.78
C VAL A 12 -7.63 -6.68 -1.89
N GLU A 13 -8.69 -7.45 -1.68
CA GLU A 13 -9.20 -8.43 -2.65
C GLU A 13 -9.64 -7.74 -3.95
N ILE A 14 -10.42 -6.66 -3.86
CA ILE A 14 -10.89 -5.89 -5.04
C ILE A 14 -9.71 -5.35 -5.85
N ILE A 15 -8.71 -4.75 -5.18
CA ILE A 15 -7.54 -4.21 -5.85
C ILE A 15 -6.76 -5.34 -6.52
N TYR A 16 -6.51 -6.44 -5.80
CA TYR A 16 -5.78 -7.58 -6.32
C TYR A 16 -6.49 -8.19 -7.55
N ASP A 17 -7.80 -8.42 -7.48
CA ASP A 17 -8.57 -8.98 -8.60
C ASP A 17 -8.57 -8.07 -9.82
N ALA A 18 -8.60 -6.75 -9.63
CA ALA A 18 -8.53 -5.80 -10.73
C ALA A 18 -7.19 -5.83 -11.47
N VAL A 19 -6.08 -6.08 -10.75
CA VAL A 19 -4.73 -5.91 -11.30
C VAL A 19 -3.94 -7.21 -11.47
N ARG A 20 -4.40 -8.35 -10.95
CA ARG A 20 -3.68 -9.64 -10.96
C ARG A 20 -3.32 -10.19 -12.34
N LYS A 21 -3.93 -9.68 -13.41
CA LYS A 21 -3.55 -10.01 -14.80
C LYS A 21 -2.31 -9.26 -15.29
N TYR A 22 -1.82 -8.28 -14.53
CA TYR A 22 -0.63 -7.50 -14.82
C TYR A 22 0.50 -7.82 -13.85
N SER A 23 1.73 -7.53 -14.26
CA SER A 23 2.94 -7.71 -13.43
C SER A 23 3.29 -6.44 -12.66
N TYR A 24 2.29 -5.71 -12.16
CA TYR A 24 2.55 -4.53 -11.34
C TYR A 24 3.08 -4.93 -9.97
N PRO A 25 4.11 -4.26 -9.46
CA PRO A 25 4.45 -4.36 -8.04
C PRO A 25 3.32 -3.76 -7.20
N ILE A 26 2.85 -4.49 -6.20
CA ILE A 26 1.78 -4.04 -5.30
C ILE A 26 2.29 -4.08 -3.87
N CYS A 27 2.04 -3.00 -3.11
CA CYS A 27 2.34 -2.92 -1.69
C CYS A 27 1.05 -2.63 -0.92
N PHE A 28 0.58 -3.62 -0.16
CA PHE A 28 -0.49 -3.42 0.81
C PHE A 28 0.07 -2.93 2.15
N ASN A 29 -0.81 -2.40 3.01
CA ASN A 29 -0.46 -1.92 4.35
C ASN A 29 0.62 -0.81 4.36
N PHE A 30 0.66 0.02 3.32
CA PHE A 30 1.52 1.20 3.30
C PHE A 30 1.10 2.17 4.44
N PRO A 31 2.05 2.77 5.19
CA PRO A 31 1.75 3.58 6.38
C PRO A 31 1.24 4.99 6.02
N ALA A 32 0.17 5.07 5.24
CA ALA A 32 -0.50 6.30 4.86
C ALA A 32 -2.01 6.06 4.71
N GLY A 33 -2.82 6.93 5.32
CA GLY A 33 -4.29 6.81 5.30
C GLY A 33 -4.93 7.20 6.63
N HIS A 34 -6.19 6.84 6.84
CA HIS A 34 -6.88 7.08 8.11
C HIS A 34 -6.56 5.97 9.13
N ILE A 35 -5.28 5.88 9.50
CA ILE A 35 -4.72 4.87 10.41
C ILE A 35 -3.87 5.53 11.51
N LYS A 36 -3.56 4.81 12.58
CA LYS A 36 -2.78 5.35 13.71
C LYS A 36 -1.34 5.69 13.34
N ASP A 37 -0.64 4.80 12.62
CA ASP A 37 0.68 5.07 12.04
C ASP A 37 0.50 5.64 10.63
N ASN A 38 0.09 6.91 10.55
CA ASN A 38 -0.09 7.64 9.31
C ASN A 38 1.11 8.58 9.08
N ARG A 39 1.96 8.22 8.12
CA ARG A 39 3.17 8.96 7.77
C ARG A 39 2.93 9.86 6.57
N ALA A 40 3.56 11.02 6.56
CA ALA A 40 3.44 11.97 5.45
C ALA A 40 4.04 11.39 4.17
N LEU A 41 3.33 11.57 3.06
CA LEU A 41 3.81 11.27 1.71
C LEU A 41 4.32 12.56 1.08
N VAL A 42 5.59 12.57 0.67
CA VAL A 42 6.14 13.66 -0.14
C VAL A 42 5.76 13.41 -1.59
N MET A 43 4.90 14.27 -2.13
CA MET A 43 4.44 14.16 -3.51
C MET A 43 5.52 14.67 -4.47
N GLU A 44 5.49 14.16 -5.71
CA GLU A 44 6.41 14.52 -6.80
C GLU A 44 7.90 14.19 -6.56
N GLN A 45 8.23 13.57 -5.42
CA GLN A 45 9.57 13.10 -5.13
C GLN A 45 9.84 11.74 -5.80
N LYS A 46 10.99 11.62 -6.47
CA LYS A 46 11.48 10.32 -6.94
C LYS A 46 11.96 9.48 -5.76
N THR A 47 11.51 8.23 -5.72
CA THR A 47 11.81 7.24 -4.66
C THR A 47 12.12 5.90 -5.31
N THR A 48 12.76 5.00 -4.57
CA THR A 48 13.01 3.62 -5.01
C THR A 48 12.15 2.65 -4.21
N LEU A 49 11.43 1.78 -4.91
CA LEU A 49 10.76 0.63 -4.33
C LEU A 49 11.52 -0.63 -4.77
N GLN A 50 12.16 -1.31 -3.82
CA GLN A 50 12.88 -2.55 -4.07
C GLN A 50 12.07 -3.74 -3.57
N ILE A 51 11.92 -4.75 -4.43
CA ILE A 51 11.14 -5.96 -4.17
C ILE A 51 12.03 -7.18 -4.38
N THR A 52 12.11 -8.03 -3.37
CA THR A 52 12.75 -9.35 -3.43
C THR A 52 11.72 -10.43 -3.07
N PRO A 53 12.02 -11.73 -3.25
CA PRO A 53 11.10 -12.79 -2.86
C PRO A 53 10.69 -12.78 -1.37
N THR A 54 11.47 -12.12 -0.51
CA THR A 54 11.25 -12.12 0.96
C THR A 54 11.01 -10.74 1.54
N THR A 55 11.27 -9.67 0.80
CA THR A 55 11.37 -8.32 1.37
C THR A 55 10.89 -7.24 0.41
N VAL A 56 10.23 -6.22 0.94
CA VAL A 56 9.87 -4.99 0.23
C VAL A 56 10.46 -3.81 1.00
N GLN A 57 11.20 -2.93 0.32
CA GLN A 57 11.84 -1.75 0.91
C GLN A 57 11.53 -0.51 0.08
N PHE A 58 11.21 0.59 0.77
CA PHE A 58 10.91 1.90 0.19
C PHE A 58 11.95 2.91 0.68
N PHE A 59 12.60 3.62 -0.25
CA PHE A 59 13.73 4.53 -0.01
C PHE A 59 13.40 5.98 -0.31
#